data_AF-A0A9E2D868-F1
#
_entry.id   AF-A0A9E2D868-F1
#
_cell.length_a   1.000
_cell.length_b   1.000
_cell.length_c   1.000
_cell.angle_alpha   90.00
_cell.angle_beta   90.00
_cell.angle_gamma   90.00
#
_symmetry.space_group_name_H-M   'P 1'
#
loop_
_entity.id
_entity.type
_entity.pdbx_description
1 polymer ?
#
loop_
_entity_poly.entity_id
_entity_poly.type
_entity_poly.pdbx_seq_one_letter_code
_entity_poly.pdbx_strand_id
1 'polypeptide(L)' 'MIKPLSGGFFDDEAKPIQPCMVDRPGLCLLCDYDETEDAEENLLCMMNRWDQRNDEVFVCGKFEKKK' A
#
# COMPACT_ATOMS: atom_id res chain seq x y z
N MET A 1 1.30 1.72 18.86
CA MET A 1 2.52 1.06 18.37
C MET A 1 2.20 -0.38 18.05
N ILE A 2 2.09 -0.72 16.76
CA ILE A 2 1.83 -2.10 16.32
C ILE A 2 3.14 -2.87 16.50
N LYS A 3 3.11 -3.88 17.37
CA LYS A 3 4.24 -4.79 17.61
C LYS A 3 4.27 -5.76 16.42
N PRO A 4 5.37 -5.88 15.65
CA PRO A 4 5.38 -6.76 14.49
C PRO A 4 5.18 -8.21 14.95
N LEU A 5 4.19 -8.89 14.37
CA LEU A 5 4.02 -10.33 14.47
C LEU A 5 5.20 -10.98 13.74
N SER A 6 6.29 -11.25 14.48
CA SER A 6 7.44 -12.08 14.08
C SER A 6 8.13 -11.66 12.76
N GLY A 7 9.15 -10.79 12.85
CA GLY A 7 10.19 -10.66 11.83
C GLY A 7 10.18 -9.36 11.01
N GLY A 8 9.02 -8.73 10.77
CA GLY A 8 8.93 -7.50 9.97
C GLY A 8 8.22 -7.72 8.62
N PHE A 9 8.20 -6.69 7.77
CA PHE A 9 7.64 -6.74 6.42
C PHE A 9 8.77 -6.59 5.41
N PHE A 10 8.83 -7.46 4.40
CA PHE A 10 9.96 -7.54 3.47
C PHE A 10 9.46 -7.67 2.04
N ASP A 11 10.27 -7.21 1.09
CA ASP A 11 10.07 -7.50 -0.32
C ASP A 11 10.62 -8.89 -0.70
N ASP A 12 10.46 -9.23 -1.98
CA ASP A 12 10.90 -10.51 -2.56
C ASP A 12 12.44 -10.69 -2.56
N GLU A 13 13.19 -9.63 -2.27
CA GLU A 13 14.65 -9.64 -2.11
C GLU A 13 15.07 -9.70 -0.63
N ALA A 14 14.13 -9.96 0.28
CA ALA A 14 14.32 -9.93 1.72
C ALA A 14 14.79 -8.57 2.26
N LYS A 15 14.53 -7.48 1.54
CA LYS A 15 14.79 -6.12 2.05
C LYS A 15 13.61 -5.65 2.89
N PRO A 16 13.87 -5.05 4.06
CA PRO A 16 12.80 -4.58 4.93
C PRO A 16 12.05 -3.42 4.27
N ILE A 17 10.73 -3.52 4.25
CA ILE A 17 9.82 -2.46 3.87
C ILE A 17 9.35 -1.77 5.14
N GLN A 18 9.42 -0.45 5.18
CA GLN A 18 8.75 0.36 6.20
C GLN A 18 7.39 0.80 5.64
N PRO A 19 6.25 0.19 6.06
CA PRO A 19 4.96 0.45 5.41
C PRO A 19 4.55 1.93 5.45
N CYS A 20 4.96 2.66 6.48
CA CYS A 20 4.71 4.10 6.62
C CYS A 20 5.50 4.99 5.64
N MET A 21 6.52 4.44 4.97
CA MET A 21 7.35 5.13 3.98
C MET A 21 6.92 4.80 2.55
N VAL A 22 5.91 3.95 2.36
CA VAL A 22 5.36 3.66 1.04
C VAL A 22 4.48 4.82 0.61
N ASP A 23 4.89 5.49 -0.46
CA ASP A 23 4.19 6.66 -0.99
C ASP A 23 2.73 6.32 -1.34
N ARG A 24 1.87 7.33 -1.22
CA ARG A 24 0.47 7.27 -1.63
C ARG A 24 0.31 8.00 -2.96
N PRO A 25 0.19 7.27 -4.10
CA PRO A 25 -0.05 7.88 -5.39
C PRO A 25 -1.32 8.74 -5.38
N GLY A 26 -1.36 9.79 -6.21
CA GLY A 26 -2.53 10.68 -6.29
C GLY A 26 -3.84 9.95 -6.58
N LEU A 27 -3.80 8.86 -7.35
CA LEU A 27 -4.97 7.99 -7.60
C LEU A 27 -5.52 7.38 -6.31
N CYS A 28 -4.65 6.97 -5.37
CA CYS A 28 -5.08 6.42 -4.08
C CYS A 28 -5.78 7.47 -3.23
N LEU A 29 -5.29 8.72 -3.20
CA LEU A 29 -5.91 9.80 -2.41
C LEU A 29 -7.35 10.12 -2.83
N LEU A 30 -7.69 9.81 -4.08
CA LEU A 30 -9.02 9.97 -4.67
C LEU A 30 -9.91 8.72 -4.51
N CYS A 31 -9.38 7.63 -3.94
CA CYS A 31 -10.04 6.34 -3.83
C CYS A 31 -10.91 6.26 -2.57
N ASP A 32 -12.12 5.71 -2.66
CA ASP A 32 -13.04 5.50 -1.54
C ASP A 32 -12.42 4.64 -0.43
N TYR A 33 -11.49 3.76 -0.80
CA TYR A 33 -10.77 2.88 0.12
C TYR A 33 -9.49 3.46 0.73
N ASP A 34 -9.10 4.71 0.42
CA ASP A 34 -7.87 5.34 0.93
C ASP A 34 -7.78 5.39 2.47
N GLU A 35 -8.94 5.50 3.12
CA GLU A 35 -9.07 5.62 4.58
C GLU A 35 -9.89 4.45 5.18
N THR A 36 -9.89 3.29 4.52
CA THR A 36 -10.60 2.10 5.01
C THR A 36 -10.07 1.66 6.39
N GLU A 37 -10.96 1.20 7.26
CA GLU A 37 -10.59 0.57 8.54
C GLU A 37 -10.22 -0.92 8.36
N ASP A 38 -10.43 -1.48 7.15
CA ASP A 38 -10.06 -2.86 6.83
C ASP A 38 -8.53 -2.99 6.77
N ALA A 39 -7.96 -3.71 7.74
CA ALA A 39 -6.53 -3.91 7.85
C ALA A 39 -5.95 -4.76 6.69
N GLU A 40 -6.72 -5.70 6.14
CA GLU A 40 -6.30 -6.53 5.02
C GLU A 40 -6.26 -5.70 3.74
N GLU A 41 -7.30 -4.90 3.48
CA GLU A 41 -7.33 -4.01 2.32
C GLU A 41 -6.21 -2.96 2.38
N ASN A 42 -5.93 -2.41 3.56
CA ASN A 42 -4.80 -1.50 3.77
C ASN A 42 -3.45 -2.15 3.42
N LEU A 43 -3.26 -3.41 3.83
CA LEU A 43 -2.06 -4.18 3.52
C LEU A 43 -1.93 -4.41 2.00
N LEU A 44 -3.00 -4.85 1.33
CA LEU A 44 -3.02 -5.09 -0.11
C LEU A 44 -2.76 -3.80 -0.90
N CYS A 45 -3.38 -2.69 -0.50
CA CYS A 45 -3.13 -1.39 -1.12
C CYS A 45 -1.66 -0.97 -0.99
N MET A 46 -1.04 -1.19 0.18
CA MET A 46 0.37 -0.87 0.40
C MET A 46 1.30 -1.78 -0.43
N MET A 47 0.98 -3.08 -0.52
CA MET A 47 1.70 -4.02 -1.38
C MET A 47 1.66 -3.60 -2.85
N ASN A 48 0.47 -3.27 -3.37
CA ASN A 48 0.32 -2.83 -4.77
C ASN A 48 1.08 -1.53 -5.06
N ARG A 49 1.11 -0.58 -4.09
CA ARG A 49 1.92 0.64 -4.20
C ARG A 49 3.42 0.34 -4.22
N TRP A 50 3.88 -0.59 -3.39
CA TRP A 50 5.28 -0.98 -3.34
C TRP A 50 5.75 -1.70 -4.61
N ASP A 51 4.91 -2.58 -5.14
CA ASP A 51 5.19 -3.34 -6.36
C ASP A 51 5.48 -2.40 -7.55
N GLN A 52 4.61 -1.41 -7.74
CA GLN A 52 4.70 -0.44 -8.85
C GLN A 52 5.56 0.80 -8.53
N ARG A 53 6.32 0.81 -7.42
CA ARG A 53 7.04 2.02 -6.95
C ARG A 53 8.08 2.58 -7.92
N ASN A 54 8.54 1.77 -8.87
CA ASN A 54 9.53 2.14 -9.89
C ASN A 54 8.90 2.28 -11.28
N ASP A 55 7.58 2.11 -11.40
CA ASP A 55 6.88 2.24 -12.67
C ASP A 55 6.61 3.70 -12.97
N GLU A 56 6.58 4.05 -14.27
CA GLU A 56 6.28 5.41 -14.71
C GLU A 56 4.84 5.82 -14.38
N VAL A 57 3.92 4.85 -14.39
CA VAL A 57 2.48 5.07 -14.18
C VAL A 57 1.95 4.05 -13.20
N PHE A 58 1.36 4.54 -12.10
CA PHE A 58 0.63 3.70 -11.16
C PHE A 58 -0.78 3.37 -11.67
N VAL A 59 -1.13 2.09 -11.69
CA VAL A 59 -2.44 1.57 -12.10
C VAL A 59 -3.05 0.75 -10.98
N CYS A 60 -4.31 1.06 -10.61
CA CYS A 60 -5.07 0.29 -9.63
C CYS A 60 -6.37 -0.22 -10.24
N GLY A 61 -6.49 -1.54 -10.41
CA GLY A 61 -7.70 -2.19 -10.94
C GLY A 61 -8.89 -2.23 -9.98
N LYS A 62 -8.71 -1.79 -8.73
CA LYS A 62 -9.73 -1.71 -7.68
C LYS A 62 -10.08 -0.27 -7.31
N PHE A 63 -9.64 0.71 -8.09
CA PHE A 63 -9.94 2.12 -7.82
C PHE A 63 -11.45 2.38 -7.88
N GLU A 64 -11.98 2.94 -6.80
CA GLU A 64 -13.32 3.50 -6.73
C GLU A 64 -13.22 4.96 -6.31
N LYS A 65 -13.79 5.89 -7.06
CA LYS A 65 -13.67 7.32 -6.74
C LYS A 65 -14.50 7.65 -5.49
N LYS A 66 -13.93 8.40 -4.54
CA LYS A 66 -14.66 9.02 -3.41
C LYS A 66 -15.90 9.76 -3.92
N LYS A 67 -17.03 9.60 -3.22
CA LYS A 67 -18.30 10.28 -3.55
C LYS A 67 -18.31 11.75 -3.18
#